data_AF-A0A510GGR5-F1
#
_entry.id   AF-A0A510GGR5-F1
#
_cell.length_a   1.000
_cell.length_b   1.000
_cell.length_c   1.000
_cell.angle_alpha   90.00
_cell.angle_beta   90.00
_cell.angle_gamma   90.00
#
_symmetry.space_group_name_H-M   'P 1'
#
loop_
_entity.id
_entity.type
_entity.pdbx_description
1 polymer ?
#
loop_
_entity_poly.entity_id
_entity_poly.type
_entity_poly.pdbx_seq_one_letter_code
_entity_poly.pdbx_strand_id
1 'polypeptide(L)'
;MVTCSGLLSLLVSYTVTFSTGAANIYNPRNMINGVRKLHYNLYKDAGFTSNTRNGTSSTVTFTDSYLLGLGPVTRNYTVYARLPSQPLAATGTFQDTITATVTQP
;
A
#
# COMPACT_ATOMS: atom_id res chain seq x y z
N MET A 1 1.95 -9.14 3.94
CA MET A 1 2.79 -10.33 3.66
C MET A 1 2.06 -11.16 2.61
N VAL A 2 2.80 -11.81 1.71
CA VAL A 2 2.24 -12.76 0.72
C VAL A 2 2.97 -14.08 0.91
N THR A 3 2.23 -15.16 1.10
CA THR A 3 2.77 -16.52 1.23
C THR A 3 2.21 -17.38 0.10
N CYS A 4 3.09 -17.93 -0.73
CA CYS A 4 2.72 -18.90 -1.77
C CYS A 4 3.30 -20.26 -1.39
N SER A 5 2.55 -21.34 -1.65
CA SER A 5 2.99 -22.72 -1.44
C SER A 5 2.64 -23.56 -2.65
N GLY A 6 3.56 -24.42 -3.07
CA GLY A 6 3.41 -25.27 -4.24
C GLY A 6 4.12 -26.62 -4.06
N LEU A 7 3.64 -27.62 -4.80
CA LEU A 7 4.20 -28.98 -4.85
C LEU A 7 5.14 -29.18 -6.05
N LEU A 8 5.20 -28.21 -6.96
CA LEU A 8 6.03 -28.22 -8.16
C LEU A 8 6.70 -26.85 -8.30
N SER A 9 7.90 -26.85 -8.87
CA SER A 9 8.61 -25.62 -9.16
C SER A 9 7.88 -24.81 -10.24
N LEU A 10 7.28 -23.69 -9.86
CA LEU A 10 6.51 -22.83 -10.77
C LEU A 10 6.98 -21.38 -10.66
N LEU A 11 7.09 -20.70 -11.80
CA LEU A 11 7.29 -19.25 -11.80
C LEU A 11 5.99 -18.58 -11.35
N VAL A 12 6.02 -17.98 -10.16
CA VAL A 12 4.90 -17.20 -9.63
C VAL A 12 5.20 -15.73 -9.87
N SER A 13 4.21 -15.01 -10.37
CA SER A 13 4.25 -13.55 -10.43
C SER A 13 2.93 -12.99 -9.90
N TYR A 14 3.02 -11.85 -9.22
CA TYR A 14 1.84 -11.13 -8.76
C TYR A 14 2.12 -9.65 -8.60
N THR A 15 1.03 -8.91 -8.53
CA THR A 15 1.03 -7.48 -8.23
C THR A 15 0.13 -7.22 -7.03
N VAL A 16 0.67 -6.51 -6.04
CA VAL A 16 -0.06 -6.01 -4.87
C VAL A 16 -0.37 -4.54 -5.10
N THR A 17 -1.65 -4.18 -5.10
CA THR A 17 -2.13 -2.80 -5.21
C THR A 17 -2.86 -2.38 -3.95
N PHE A 18 -2.77 -1.11 -3.58
CA PHE A 18 -3.47 -0.56 -2.40
C PHE A 18 -4.56 0.40 -2.84
N SER A 19 -5.74 0.33 -2.22
CA SER A 19 -6.86 1.22 -2.53
C SER A 19 -6.59 2.69 -2.16
N THR A 20 -7.50 3.56 -2.57
CA THR A 20 -7.56 4.98 -2.20
C THR A 20 -8.07 5.22 -0.78
N GLY A 21 -8.50 4.17 -0.07
CA GLY A 21 -9.19 4.28 1.21
C GLY A 21 -10.49 5.08 1.10
N ALA A 22 -10.88 5.74 2.19
CA ALA A 22 -12.07 6.58 2.24
C ALA A 22 -11.98 7.86 1.36
N ALA A 23 -10.78 8.21 0.89
CA ALA A 23 -10.55 9.46 0.18
C ALA A 23 -10.99 9.44 -1.29
N ASN A 24 -11.16 8.26 -1.89
CA ASN A 24 -11.37 8.06 -3.34
C ASN A 24 -10.27 8.68 -4.24
N ILE A 25 -9.16 9.14 -3.65
CA ILE A 25 -7.99 9.68 -4.34
C ILE A 25 -6.70 9.16 -3.68
N TYR A 26 -5.64 9.00 -4.47
CA TYR A 26 -4.37 8.44 -4.01
C TYR A 26 -3.44 9.43 -3.32
N ASN A 27 -3.61 10.73 -3.57
CA ASN A 27 -2.73 11.78 -3.09
C ASN A 27 -3.50 13.11 -2.89
N PRO A 28 -3.79 13.51 -1.64
CA PRO A 28 -3.60 12.76 -0.40
C PRO A 28 -4.76 11.79 -0.13
N ARG A 29 -4.45 10.61 0.44
CA ARG A 29 -5.45 9.81 1.15
C ARG A 29 -5.88 10.53 2.43
N ASN A 30 -6.98 10.11 3.05
CA ASN A 30 -7.48 10.72 4.28
C ASN A 30 -7.99 9.69 5.29
N MET A 31 -7.63 9.92 6.54
CA MET A 31 -8.25 9.27 7.68
C MET A 31 -9.38 10.16 8.19
N ILE A 32 -10.48 9.56 8.64
CA ILE A 32 -11.69 10.25 9.01
C ILE A 32 -11.96 10.09 10.51
N ASN A 33 -12.43 11.17 11.14
CA ASN A 33 -13.02 11.18 12.48
C ASN A 33 -14.27 12.08 12.43
N GLY A 34 -15.45 11.47 12.27
CA GLY A 34 -16.69 12.20 12.02
C GLY A 34 -16.60 13.04 10.74
N VAL A 35 -16.73 14.36 10.85
CA VAL A 35 -16.60 15.31 9.73
C VAL A 35 -15.15 15.73 9.44
N ARG A 36 -14.21 15.35 10.32
CA ARG A 36 -12.82 15.81 10.27
C ARG A 36 -11.98 14.84 9.45
N LYS A 37 -11.02 15.37 8.69
CA LYS A 37 -10.13 14.62 7.81
C LYS A 37 -8.69 14.89 8.16
N LEU A 38 -7.87 13.84 8.11
CA LEU A 38 -6.43 13.88 8.33
C LEU A 38 -5.73 13.31 7.09
N HIS A 39 -4.95 14.13 6.41
CA HIS A 39 -4.31 13.76 5.15
C HIS A 39 -3.05 12.94 5.35
N TYR A 40 -2.88 11.87 4.59
CA TYR A 40 -1.70 11.03 4.61
C TYR A 40 -1.45 10.40 3.24
N ASN A 41 -0.27 9.80 3.06
CA ASN A 41 0.03 8.97 1.89
C ASN A 41 0.85 7.75 2.25
N LEU A 42 0.82 6.77 1.35
CA LEU A 42 1.58 5.53 1.44
C LEU A 42 2.75 5.54 0.45
N TYR A 43 3.86 4.95 0.83
CA TYR A 43 5.12 4.91 0.11
C TYR A 43 5.77 3.53 0.22
N LYS A 44 6.58 3.17 -0.78
CA LYS A 44 7.33 1.90 -0.83
C LYS A 44 8.67 1.96 -0.09
N ASP A 45 9.16 3.17 0.20
CA ASP A 45 10.49 3.43 0.73
C ASP A 45 10.45 4.45 1.88
N ALA A 46 11.46 4.36 2.76
CA ALA A 46 11.61 5.23 3.92
C ALA A 46 11.93 6.70 3.56
N GLY A 47 12.43 6.96 2.35
CA GLY A 47 12.64 8.32 1.85
C GLY A 47 11.35 9.01 1.40
N PHE A 48 10.22 8.30 1.42
CA PHE A 48 8.94 8.76 0.88
C PHE A 48 9.04 9.15 -0.61
N THR A 49 9.88 8.43 -1.35
CA THR A 49 10.18 8.65 -2.77
C THR A 49 9.36 7.71 -3.65
N SER A 50 8.04 7.72 -3.50
CA SER A 50 7.18 6.92 -4.38
C SER A 50 6.91 7.68 -5.69
N ASN A 51 7.82 7.50 -6.65
CA ASN A 51 7.72 7.74 -8.11
C ASN A 51 6.65 8.74 -8.58
N THR A 52 6.81 10.02 -8.26
CA THR A 52 6.17 11.15 -8.94
C THR A 52 6.89 11.54 -10.24
N ARG A 53 7.21 10.60 -11.14
CA ARG A 53 7.68 10.99 -12.50
C ARG A 53 6.53 11.35 -13.46
N ASN A 54 5.26 11.22 -13.07
CA ASN A 54 4.16 11.64 -13.96
C ASN A 54 2.88 12.18 -13.30
N GLY A 55 2.95 12.63 -12.04
CA GLY A 55 2.02 13.62 -11.50
C GLY A 55 0.51 13.29 -11.39
N THR A 56 0.04 12.05 -11.55
CA THR A 56 -1.42 11.78 -11.58
C THR A 56 -1.91 10.51 -10.88
N SER A 57 -1.05 9.59 -10.42
CA SER A 57 -1.51 8.38 -9.72
C SER A 57 -0.48 7.88 -8.70
N SER A 58 -0.64 8.27 -7.42
CA SER A 58 0.17 7.74 -6.31
C SER A 58 -0.35 6.37 -5.85
N THR A 59 -0.59 5.48 -6.81
CA THR A 59 -0.89 4.08 -6.49
C THR A 59 0.39 3.45 -5.98
N VAL A 60 0.34 2.92 -4.75
CA VAL A 60 1.43 2.08 -4.24
C VAL A 60 1.21 0.71 -4.86
N THR A 61 2.22 0.22 -5.56
CA THR A 61 2.16 -1.06 -6.26
C THR A 61 3.46 -1.81 -6.01
N PHE A 62 3.36 -3.07 -5.57
CA PHE A 62 4.49 -3.99 -5.53
C PHE A 62 4.28 -5.06 -6.58
N THR A 63 5.25 -5.20 -7.49
CA THR A 63 5.29 -6.33 -8.42
C THR A 63 6.46 -7.21 -8.02
N ASP A 64 6.21 -8.52 -7.93
CA ASP A 64 7.23 -9.50 -7.60
C ASP A 64 7.04 -10.75 -8.44
N SER A 65 8.16 -11.40 -8.75
CA SER A 65 8.18 -12.69 -9.44
C SER A 65 9.34 -13.53 -8.94
N TYR A 66 9.06 -14.81 -8.68
CA TYR A 66 10.09 -15.74 -8.23
C TYR A 66 9.72 -17.18 -8.58
N LEU A 67 10.75 -18.02 -8.66
CA LEU A 67 10.57 -19.46 -8.78
C LEU A 67 10.15 -20.01 -7.40
N LEU A 68 8.89 -20.39 -7.28
CA LEU A 68 8.39 -21.08 -6.09
C LEU A 68 8.94 -22.50 -6.13
N GLY A 69 9.78 -22.87 -5.15
CA GLY A 69 10.30 -24.23 -5.01
C GLY A 69 9.36 -25.13 -4.23
N LEU A 70 9.89 -26.25 -3.73
CA LEU A 70 9.16 -27.13 -2.81
C LEU A 70 9.03 -26.44 -1.44
N GLY A 71 7.79 -26.15 -1.05
CA GLY A 71 7.46 -25.56 0.25
C GLY A 71 7.03 -24.10 0.19
N PRO A 72 6.57 -23.54 1.32
CA PRO A 72 6.05 -22.19 1.38
C PRO A 72 7.17 -21.16 1.28
N VAL A 73 6.95 -20.14 0.46
CA VAL A 73 7.80 -18.94 0.38
C VAL A 73 6.99 -17.74 0.83
N THR A 74 7.51 -17.01 1.81
CA THR A 74 6.89 -15.78 2.31
C THR A 74 7.69 -14.55 1.86
N ARG A 75 6.98 -13.58 1.28
CA ARG A 75 7.50 -12.26 0.92
C ARG A 75 6.87 -11.17 1.77
N ASN A 76 7.72 -10.31 2.32
CA ASN A 76 7.32 -9.17 3.13
C ASN A 76 7.47 -7.88 2.33
N TYR A 77 6.40 -7.08 2.30
CA TYR A 77 6.38 -5.76 1.67
C TYR A 77 6.13 -4.72 2.74
N THR A 78 7.12 -3.87 2.99
CA THR A 78 7.01 -2.78 3.95
C THR A 78 6.39 -1.57 3.27
N VAL A 79 5.32 -1.05 3.85
CA VAL A 79 4.67 0.19 3.41
C VAL A 79 4.94 1.27 4.45
N TYR A 80 5.37 2.43 3.98
CA TYR A 80 5.64 3.60 4.82
C TYR A 80 4.50 4.60 4.68
N ALA A 81 3.93 5.05 5.78
CA ALA A 81 2.95 6.14 5.78
C ALA A 81 3.64 7.46 6.11
N ARG A 82 3.31 8.53 5.37
CA ARG A 82 3.74 9.89 5.70
C ARG A 82 2.54 10.75 6.05
N LEU A 83 2.65 11.42 7.19
CA LEU A 83 1.70 12.43 7.63
C LEU A 83 2.37 13.81 7.52
N PRO A 84 1.98 14.67 6.56
CA PRO A 84 2.47 16.04 6.54
C PRO A 84 1.95 16.83 7.74
N SER A 85 2.73 17.84 8.14
CA SER A 85 2.27 18.81 9.15
C SER A 85 0.98 19.47 8.67
N GLN A 86 -0.05 19.40 9.50
CA GLN A 86 -1.37 19.95 9.22
C GLN A 86 -2.01 20.40 10.53
N PRO A 87 -2.81 21.48 10.54
CA PRO A 87 -3.44 21.99 11.75
C PRO A 87 -4.39 20.94 12.34
N LEU A 88 -3.99 20.33 13.45
CA LEU A 88 -4.82 19.39 14.19
C LEU A 88 -5.79 20.18 15.08
N ALA A 89 -7.00 20.42 14.59
CA ALA A 89 -7.99 21.22 15.32
C ALA A 89 -8.50 20.58 16.64
N ALA A 90 -8.22 19.31 16.90
CA ALA A 90 -8.61 18.58 18.12
C ALA A 90 -7.98 17.17 18.14
N THR A 91 -7.62 16.71 19.34
CA THR A 91 -7.16 15.34 19.61
C THR A 91 -8.26 14.33 19.33
N GLY A 92 -7.90 13.17 18.78
CA GLY A 92 -8.85 12.07 18.55
C GLY A 92 -8.30 11.02 17.59
N THR A 93 -8.97 9.87 17.54
CA THR A 93 -8.60 8.76 16.66
C THR A 93 -9.14 9.00 15.25
N PHE A 94 -8.25 9.09 14.26
CA PHE A 94 -8.60 9.12 12.85
C PHE A 94 -8.34 7.75 12.24
N GLN A 95 -9.29 7.21 11.48
CA GLN A 95 -9.19 5.89 10.88
C GLN A 95 -9.40 5.94 9.38
N ASP A 96 -8.69 5.08 8.65
CA ASP A 96 -8.93 4.78 7.25
C ASP A 96 -8.75 3.27 7.03
N THR A 97 -9.47 2.70 6.07
CA THR A 97 -9.36 1.29 5.70
C THR A 97 -8.75 1.18 4.31
N ILE A 98 -7.55 0.63 4.24
CA ILE A 98 -6.85 0.40 2.97
C ILE A 98 -6.94 -1.07 2.61
N THR A 99 -7.54 -1.35 1.46
CA THR A 99 -7.63 -2.68 0.88
C THR A 99 -6.38 -2.95 0.06
N ALA A 100 -5.69 -4.05 0.36
CA ALA A 100 -4.59 -4.56 -0.46
C ALA A 100 -5.12 -5.69 -1.36
N THR A 101 -5.03 -5.49 -2.67
CA THR A 101 -5.46 -6.48 -3.68
C THR A 101 -4.24 -7.14 -4.29
N VAL A 102 -4.19 -8.46 -4.24
CA VAL A 102 -3.15 -9.28 -4.87
C VAL A 102 -3.72 -9.88 -6.16
N THR A 103 -3.09 -9.58 -7.29
CA THR A 103 -3.50 -10.10 -8.60
C THR A 103 -2.36 -10.89 -9.23
N GLN A 104 -2.66 -12.11 -9.67
CA GLN A 104 -1.76 -12.94 -10.47
C GLN A 104 -2.18 -12.85 -11.95
N PRO A 105 -1.23 -12.90 -12.91
CA PRO A 105 -1.57 -13.00 -14.33
C PRO A 105 -2.17 -14.35 -14.69
#